data_AF-A0A6N1XBI2-F1
#
_entry.id   AF-A0A6N1XBI2-F1
#
_cell.length_a   1.000
_cell.length_b   1.000
_cell.length_c   1.000
_cell.angle_alpha   90.00
_cell.angle_beta   90.00
_cell.angle_gamma   90.00
#
_symmetry.space_group_name_H-M   'P 1'
#
loop_
_entity.id
_entity.type
_entity.pdbx_description
1 polymer ?
#
loop_
_entity_poly.entity_id
_entity_poly.type
_entity_poly.pdbx_seq_one_letter_code
_entity_poly.pdbx_strand_id
1 'polypeptide(L)'
;MAEQGLASLVTPNAAGSRGFFTTMLTWDGSGDVDLHTFEPGGAHVYFSHPGGQVGALDLDNTVANGPEHYYASCNTAQLQEGSYRFGINNYLGATGRTATVQVTFAQGGQPVTRELAVGAERATGGNHDPLPVLTVSVARDANGKFQATAH
;
A
#
# COMPACT_ATOMS: atom_id res chain seq x y z
N MET A 1 -46.98 -0.45 -4.16
CA MET A 1 -46.08 0.33 -3.28
C MET A 1 -45.17 -0.69 -2.61
N ALA A 2 -43.95 -0.89 -3.12
CA ALA A 2 -42.97 -1.79 -2.55
C ALA A 2 -41.57 -1.21 -2.77
N GLU A 3 -41.03 -0.66 -1.68
CA GLU A 3 -39.66 -0.78 -1.17
C GLU A 3 -38.52 -1.09 -2.17
N GLN A 4 -37.61 -0.12 -2.38
CA GLN A 4 -36.20 -0.31 -2.81
C GLN A 4 -35.42 0.94 -2.32
N GLY A 5 -34.24 0.88 -1.73
CA GLY A 5 -33.36 -0.25 -1.44
C GLY A 5 -32.33 0.17 -0.39
N LEU A 6 -31.97 -0.77 0.46
CA LEU A 6 -30.78 -0.66 1.29
C LEU A 6 -29.58 -0.72 0.34
N ALA A 7 -28.83 0.38 0.26
CA ALA A 7 -27.55 0.41 -0.43
C ALA A 7 -26.63 -0.60 0.25
N SER A 8 -26.52 -1.79 -0.35
CA SER A 8 -25.46 -2.74 -0.03
C SER A 8 -24.13 -2.04 -0.28
N LEU A 9 -23.45 -1.65 0.80
CA LEU A 9 -22.02 -1.36 0.75
C LEU A 9 -21.36 -2.61 0.20
N VAL A 10 -21.05 -2.58 -1.09
CA VAL A 10 -20.19 -3.57 -1.73
C VAL A 10 -18.85 -3.40 -1.03
N THR A 11 -18.57 -4.24 -0.03
CA THR A 11 -17.20 -4.44 0.44
C THR A 11 -16.39 -4.80 -0.79
N PRO A 12 -15.39 -3.99 -1.20
CA PRO A 12 -14.55 -4.37 -2.32
C PRO A 12 -14.03 -5.77 -2.01
N ASN A 13 -14.35 -6.73 -2.89
CA ASN A 13 -13.80 -8.06 -2.78
C ASN A 13 -12.30 -7.88 -2.56
N ALA A 14 -11.78 -8.34 -1.43
CA ALA A 14 -10.36 -8.43 -1.19
C ALA A 14 -9.80 -9.29 -2.33
N ALA A 15 -9.28 -8.65 -3.37
CA ALA A 15 -8.45 -9.29 -4.35
C ALA A 15 -7.34 -9.96 -3.53
N GLY A 16 -7.35 -11.30 -3.51
CA GLY A 16 -6.63 -12.09 -2.53
C GLY A 16 -5.20 -11.58 -2.39
N SER A 17 -4.83 -11.17 -1.16
CA SER A 17 -3.48 -10.73 -0.85
C SER A 17 -2.50 -11.78 -1.39
N ARG A 18 -1.67 -11.40 -2.38
CA ARG A 18 -0.65 -12.31 -2.94
C ARG A 18 0.52 -12.47 -1.96
N GLY A 19 0.65 -11.54 -1.01
CA GLY A 19 1.63 -11.55 0.06
C GLY A 19 1.04 -11.80 1.45
N PHE A 20 1.89 -11.87 2.48
CA PHE A 20 1.48 -11.93 3.89
C PHE A 20 0.55 -10.75 4.24
N PHE A 21 0.88 -9.58 3.70
CA PHE A 21 -0.04 -8.47 3.47
C PHE A 21 0.26 -7.84 2.10
N THR A 22 -0.70 -7.09 1.59
CA THR A 22 -0.61 -6.36 0.31
C THR A 22 -1.00 -4.92 0.55
N THR A 23 -0.17 -3.98 0.11
CA THR A 23 -0.51 -2.56 0.05
C THR A 23 -0.79 -2.19 -1.40
N MET A 24 -1.97 -1.66 -1.68
CA MET A 24 -2.39 -1.18 -2.99
C MET A 24 -2.49 0.35 -2.95
N LEU A 25 -2.01 1.00 -4.00
CA LEU A 25 -2.19 2.43 -4.27
C LEU A 25 -3.03 2.61 -5.53
N THR A 26 -4.07 3.43 -5.46
CA THR A 26 -4.82 3.97 -6.62
C THR A 26 -4.98 5.48 -6.46
N TRP A 27 -5.33 6.19 -7.54
CA TRP A 27 -5.69 7.62 -7.48
C TRP A 27 -6.83 7.96 -8.44
N ASP A 28 -7.39 9.15 -8.36
CA ASP A 28 -8.50 9.58 -9.24
C ASP A 28 -8.02 10.35 -10.48
N GLY A 29 -7.60 9.61 -11.52
CA GLY A 29 -7.40 10.07 -12.90
C GLY A 29 -5.94 10.08 -13.36
N SER A 30 -5.60 10.91 -14.36
CA SER A 30 -4.25 11.02 -14.92
C SER A 30 -3.17 11.48 -13.95
N GLY A 31 -1.93 11.11 -14.26
CA GLY A 31 -0.73 11.43 -13.50
C GLY A 31 -0.05 10.16 -13.01
N ASP A 32 1.14 10.36 -12.46
CA ASP A 32 2.05 9.34 -11.97
C ASP A 32 2.23 9.51 -10.46
N VAL A 33 1.79 8.52 -9.70
CA VAL A 33 1.87 8.51 -8.23
C VAL A 33 2.56 7.23 -7.80
N ASP A 34 3.78 7.37 -7.27
CA ASP A 34 4.57 6.24 -6.82
C ASP A 34 4.15 5.78 -5.42
N LEU A 35 4.08 4.47 -5.23
CA LEU A 35 4.07 3.83 -3.91
C LEU A 35 5.50 3.63 -3.41
N HIS A 36 5.78 4.18 -2.23
CA HIS A 36 7.04 3.95 -1.51
C HIS A 36 6.81 3.10 -0.27
N THR A 37 7.63 2.05 -0.13
CA THR A 37 7.63 1.18 1.05
C THR A 37 9.01 1.19 1.70
N PHE A 38 9.08 1.52 2.99
CA PHE A 38 10.28 1.34 3.80
C PHE A 38 10.11 0.11 4.70
N GLU A 39 10.92 -0.92 4.45
CA GLU A 39 10.93 -2.16 5.23
C GLU A 39 11.73 -2.00 6.54
N PRO A 40 11.45 -2.83 7.57
CA PRO A 40 12.15 -2.77 8.86
C PRO A 40 13.67 -2.90 8.75
N GLY A 41 14.17 -3.74 7.84
CA GLY A 41 15.61 -3.94 7.61
C GLY A 41 16.30 -2.84 6.79
N GLY A 42 15.59 -1.73 6.50
CA GLY A 42 16.15 -0.53 5.87
C GLY A 42 16.03 -0.50 4.34
N ALA A 43 15.45 -1.52 3.72
CA ALA A 43 15.17 -1.49 2.28
C ALA A 43 14.08 -0.47 1.95
N HIS A 44 14.25 0.22 0.82
CA HIS A 44 13.29 1.17 0.28
C HIS A 44 12.83 0.67 -1.10
N VAL A 45 11.56 0.31 -1.19
CA VAL A 45 10.94 -0.29 -2.37
C VAL A 45 10.06 0.74 -3.07
N TYR A 46 10.32 0.98 -4.35
CA TYR A 46 9.62 1.95 -5.21
C TYR A 46 9.97 1.71 -6.70
N PHE A 47 9.43 2.48 -7.64
CA PHE A 47 9.54 2.22 -9.09
C PHE A 47 10.96 1.86 -9.58
N SER A 48 12.00 2.57 -9.13
CA SER A 48 13.39 2.31 -9.58
C SER A 48 14.12 1.23 -8.77
N HIS A 49 13.58 0.84 -7.62
CA HIS A 49 14.09 -0.26 -6.78
C HIS A 49 12.91 -1.15 -6.36
N PRO A 50 12.34 -1.95 -7.29
CA PRO A 50 11.08 -2.66 -7.04
C PRO A 50 11.23 -3.87 -6.11
N GLY A 51 12.44 -4.28 -5.73
CA GLY A 51 12.69 -5.40 -4.82
C GLY A 51 13.23 -4.95 -3.47
N GLY A 52 12.62 -5.45 -2.39
CA GLY A 52 13.08 -5.31 -1.02
C GLY A 52 13.68 -6.60 -0.46
N GLN A 53 13.95 -6.60 0.84
CA GLN A 53 14.34 -7.79 1.59
C GLN A 53 13.13 -8.69 1.89
N VAL A 54 11.95 -8.09 2.04
CA VAL A 54 10.72 -8.80 2.44
C VAL A 54 9.74 -8.90 1.29
N GLY A 55 9.54 -7.84 0.52
CA GLY A 55 8.53 -7.77 -0.52
C GLY A 55 9.02 -7.12 -1.80
N ALA A 56 8.08 -6.91 -2.71
CA ALA A 56 8.35 -6.28 -4.00
C ALA A 56 7.16 -5.47 -4.50
N LEU A 57 7.45 -4.44 -5.28
CA LEU A 57 6.50 -3.71 -6.12
C LEU A 57 6.24 -4.52 -7.40
N ASP A 58 4.98 -4.58 -7.84
CA ASP A 58 4.61 -5.38 -9.02
C ASP A 58 4.66 -4.61 -10.34
N LEU A 59 4.18 -3.37 -10.32
CA LEU A 59 4.04 -2.51 -11.47
C LEU A 59 4.21 -1.06 -11.03
N ASP A 60 4.93 -0.31 -11.86
CA ASP A 60 4.97 1.14 -11.86
C ASP A 60 3.93 1.65 -12.87
N ASN A 61 2.88 2.33 -12.39
CA ASN A 61 1.84 2.88 -13.26
C ASN A 61 1.98 4.39 -13.40
N THR A 62 2.48 4.81 -14.55
CA THR A 62 2.80 6.21 -14.83
C THR A 62 1.69 6.99 -15.55
N VAL A 63 0.50 6.40 -15.72
CA VAL A 63 -0.54 6.95 -16.60
C VAL A 63 -1.71 7.54 -15.83
N ALA A 64 -2.47 6.68 -15.15
CA ALA A 64 -3.71 7.07 -14.49
C ALA A 64 -4.25 5.96 -13.59
N ASN A 65 -4.90 6.37 -12.51
CA ASN A 65 -5.71 5.55 -11.61
C ASN A 65 -5.03 4.41 -10.85
N GLY A 66 -3.71 4.19 -11.04
CA GLY A 66 -3.06 2.97 -10.58
C GLY A 66 -3.73 1.71 -11.19
N PRO A 67 -3.67 0.55 -10.52
CA PRO A 67 -3.03 0.34 -9.21
C PRO A 67 -1.52 0.15 -9.31
N GLU A 68 -0.84 0.45 -8.20
CA GLU A 68 0.46 -0.12 -7.85
C GLU A 68 0.31 -1.00 -6.60
N HIS A 69 1.01 -2.14 -6.53
CA HIS A 69 0.99 -3.00 -5.36
C HIS A 69 2.37 -3.33 -4.82
N TYR A 70 2.51 -3.23 -3.50
CA TYR A 70 3.58 -3.89 -2.75
C TYR A 70 3.06 -5.19 -2.12
N TYR A 71 3.78 -6.28 -2.35
CA TYR A 71 3.48 -7.60 -1.79
C TYR A 71 4.57 -8.05 -0.81
N ALA A 72 4.25 -8.16 0.48
CA ALA A 72 5.16 -8.75 1.46
C ALA A 72 5.23 -10.28 1.32
N SER A 73 6.41 -10.90 1.36
CA SER A 73 6.55 -12.36 1.19
C SER A 73 5.72 -13.17 2.19
N CYS A 74 5.10 -14.25 1.74
CA CYS A 74 4.47 -15.25 2.62
C CYS A 74 5.49 -16.16 3.32
N ASN A 75 6.76 -16.12 2.90
CA ASN A 75 7.81 -16.95 3.48
C ASN A 75 8.21 -16.40 4.85
N THR A 76 7.93 -17.16 5.90
CA THR A 76 8.24 -16.78 7.29
C THR A 76 9.74 -16.65 7.58
N ALA A 77 10.61 -17.22 6.74
CA ALA A 77 12.06 -17.03 6.82
C ALA A 77 12.53 -15.68 6.22
N GLN A 78 11.70 -15.04 5.39
CA GLN A 78 11.97 -13.73 4.79
C GLN A 78 11.21 -12.60 5.51
N LEU A 79 10.09 -12.90 6.17
CA LEU A 79 9.34 -11.92 6.96
C LEU A 79 10.20 -11.34 8.08
N GLN A 80 10.10 -10.02 8.24
CA GLN A 80 10.76 -9.29 9.32
C GLN A 80 9.72 -8.66 10.24
N GLU A 81 9.96 -8.76 11.54
CA GLU A 81 9.23 -7.97 12.53
C GLU A 81 9.64 -6.49 12.43
N GLY A 82 8.74 -5.61 12.86
CA GLY A 82 8.95 -4.16 12.88
C GLY A 82 7.94 -3.40 12.03
N SER A 83 8.27 -2.14 11.76
CA SER A 83 7.37 -1.20 11.09
C SER A 83 7.70 -1.08 9.61
N TYR A 84 6.72 -1.40 8.78
CA TYR A 84 6.71 -1.12 7.35
C TYR A 84 6.00 0.21 7.15
N ARG A 85 6.70 1.22 6.66
CA ARG A 85 6.14 2.56 6.44
C ARG A 85 5.79 2.75 4.98
N PHE A 86 4.57 3.20 4.71
CA PHE A 86 4.08 3.44 3.37
C PHE A 86 3.88 4.93 3.15
N GLY A 87 4.39 5.41 2.02
CA GLY A 87 4.23 6.78 1.57
C GLY A 87 3.91 6.84 0.08
N ILE A 88 3.44 7.99 -0.37
CA ILE A 88 3.18 8.25 -1.79
C ILE A 88 4.01 9.44 -2.27
N ASN A 89 4.31 9.46 -3.56
CA ASN A 89 4.95 10.59 -4.22
C ASN A 89 4.17 10.98 -5.48
N ASN A 90 3.73 12.22 -5.59
CA ASN A 90 3.26 12.77 -6.86
C ASN A 90 4.49 13.00 -7.74
N TYR A 91 4.84 11.97 -8.52
CA TYR A 91 6.03 11.98 -9.36
C TYR A 91 5.82 12.93 -10.55
N LEU A 92 4.66 12.84 -11.20
CA LEU A 92 4.34 13.68 -12.35
C LEU A 92 2.83 13.91 -12.53
N GLY A 93 2.40 15.16 -12.61
CA GLY A 93 1.11 15.53 -13.19
C GLY A 93 -0.14 15.09 -12.42
N ALA A 94 -0.03 14.63 -11.17
CA ALA A 94 -1.17 14.20 -10.35
C ALA A 94 -1.68 15.30 -9.40
N THR A 95 -1.14 16.52 -9.44
CA THR A 95 -1.54 17.58 -8.50
C THR A 95 -3.05 17.82 -8.51
N GLY A 96 -3.66 17.83 -7.33
CA GLY A 96 -5.12 17.98 -7.15
C GLY A 96 -5.91 16.67 -7.16
N ARG A 97 -5.24 15.52 -7.27
CA ARG A 97 -5.86 14.19 -7.15
C ARG A 97 -5.89 13.68 -5.71
N THR A 98 -6.75 12.71 -5.49
CA THR A 98 -6.90 11.92 -4.27
C THR A 98 -6.31 10.55 -4.52
N ALA A 99 -5.35 10.16 -3.69
CA ALA A 99 -4.87 8.78 -3.62
C ALA A 99 -5.68 8.00 -2.59
N THR A 100 -5.89 6.73 -2.88
CA THR A 100 -6.44 5.72 -1.97
C THR A 100 -5.36 4.66 -1.77
N VAL A 101 -4.93 4.48 -0.53
CA VAL A 101 -4.01 3.40 -0.13
C VAL A 101 -4.77 2.39 0.71
N GLN A 102 -4.77 1.14 0.28
CA GLN A 102 -5.44 0.05 0.96
C GLN A 102 -4.44 -1.04 1.36
N VAL A 103 -4.49 -1.47 2.62
CA VAL A 103 -3.77 -2.65 3.10
C VAL A 103 -4.74 -3.80 3.30
N THR A 104 -4.42 -4.95 2.73
CA THR A 104 -5.14 -6.21 2.94
C THR A 104 -4.18 -7.25 3.51
N PHE A 105 -4.71 -8.20 4.28
CA PHE A 105 -3.94 -9.21 4.99
C PHE A 105 -4.34 -10.60 4.53
N ALA A 106 -3.36 -11.50 4.32
CA ALA A 106 -3.66 -12.87 3.92
C ALA A 106 -4.24 -13.73 5.05
N GLN A 107 -3.93 -13.41 6.31
CA GLN A 107 -4.34 -14.20 7.48
C GLN A 107 -4.93 -13.33 8.60
N GLY A 108 -6.24 -13.11 8.53
CA GLY A 108 -6.94 -12.29 9.52
C GLY A 108 -6.47 -10.83 9.50
N GLY A 109 -7.13 -9.97 10.28
CA GLY A 109 -6.93 -8.53 10.22
C GLY A 109 -7.92 -7.85 9.28
N GLN A 110 -8.47 -6.73 9.74
CA GLN A 110 -9.39 -5.94 8.93
C GLN A 110 -8.61 -5.13 7.91
N PRO A 111 -9.05 -5.08 6.64
CA PRO A 111 -8.47 -4.17 5.67
C PRO A 111 -8.49 -2.74 6.19
N VAL A 112 -7.43 -2.00 5.92
CA VAL A 112 -7.33 -0.58 6.28
C VAL A 112 -7.21 0.22 4.99
N THR A 113 -8.07 1.23 4.86
CA THR A 113 -8.02 2.19 3.75
C THR A 113 -7.71 3.58 4.28
N ARG A 114 -6.88 4.31 3.55
CA ARG A 114 -6.58 5.73 3.76
C ARG A 114 -6.77 6.46 2.44
N GLU A 115 -7.37 7.64 2.53
CA GLU A 115 -7.49 8.56 1.41
C GLU A 115 -6.81 9.88 1.76
N LEU A 116 -6.08 10.44 0.81
CA LEU A 116 -5.36 11.69 0.98
C LEU A 116 -5.13 12.39 -0.35
N ALA A 117 -5.01 13.71 -0.31
CA ALA A 117 -4.55 14.46 -1.48
C ALA A 117 -3.10 14.07 -1.81
N VAL A 118 -2.78 13.88 -3.10
CA VAL A 118 -1.43 13.46 -3.52
C VAL A 118 -0.37 14.54 -3.32
N GLY A 119 -0.78 15.79 -3.08
CA GLY A 119 0.11 16.93 -2.88
C GLY A 119 0.64 17.53 -4.19
N ALA A 120 1.62 18.44 -4.07
CA ALA A 120 2.30 19.02 -5.22
C ALA A 120 3.23 18.01 -5.90
N GLU A 121 3.50 18.21 -7.18
CA GLU A 121 4.48 17.40 -7.93
C GLU A 121 5.89 17.59 -7.34
N ARG A 122 6.60 16.48 -7.14
CA ARG A 122 7.94 16.48 -6.52
C ARG A 122 8.99 15.71 -7.33
N ALA A 123 8.58 14.94 -8.35
CA ALA A 123 9.46 14.10 -9.15
C ALA A 123 10.43 13.29 -8.25
N THR A 124 11.71 13.22 -8.62
CA THR A 124 12.74 12.51 -7.85
C THR A 124 12.97 13.07 -6.44
N GLY A 125 12.57 14.32 -6.17
CA GLY A 125 12.66 14.94 -4.85
C GLY A 125 11.72 14.31 -3.81
N GLY A 126 10.66 13.62 -4.24
CA GLY A 126 9.76 12.88 -3.35
C GLY A 126 10.24 11.49 -2.98
N ASN A 127 11.24 10.94 -3.69
CA ASN A 127 11.71 9.57 -3.46
C ASN A 127 12.31 9.40 -2.06
N HIS A 128 13.08 10.38 -1.57
CA HIS A 128 13.74 10.31 -0.27
C HIS A 128 12.83 10.64 0.91
N ASP A 129 11.72 11.33 0.65
CA ASP A 129 10.82 11.84 1.68
C ASP A 129 9.37 11.83 1.16
N PRO A 130 8.80 10.66 0.86
CA PRO A 130 7.44 10.58 0.33
C PRO A 130 6.42 11.04 1.37
N LEU A 131 5.25 11.48 0.91
CA LEU A 131 4.14 11.85 1.80
C LEU A 131 3.69 10.60 2.60
N PRO A 132 3.87 10.55 3.92
CA PRO A 132 3.54 9.36 4.70
C PRO A 132 2.03 9.13 4.74
N VAL A 133 1.61 7.87 4.62
CA VAL A 133 0.19 7.50 4.59
C VAL A 133 -0.21 6.62 5.78
N LEU A 134 0.47 5.50 5.97
CA LEU A 134 0.17 4.54 7.04
C LEU A 134 1.38 3.70 7.40
N THR A 135 1.31 3.02 8.53
CA THR A 135 2.33 2.05 8.96
C THR A 135 1.69 0.69 9.20
N VAL A 136 2.35 -0.38 8.74
CA VAL A 136 2.03 -1.76 9.11
C VAL A 136 3.06 -2.25 10.12
N SER A 137 2.61 -2.61 11.31
CA SER A 137 3.43 -3.26 12.33
C SER A 137 3.32 -4.77 12.19
N VAL A 138 4.46 -5.45 12.02
CA VAL A 138 4.55 -6.91 12.01
C VAL A 138 5.24 -7.38 13.28
N ALA A 139 4.62 -8.32 13.98
CA ALA A 139 5.16 -8.92 15.20
C ALA A 139 4.72 -10.38 15.32
N ARG A 140 5.43 -11.19 16.10
CA ARG A 140 4.95 -12.52 16.50
C ARG A 140 3.99 -12.42 17.69
N ASP A 141 2.96 -13.26 17.65
CA ASP A 141 2.09 -13.48 18.79
C ASP A 141 2.73 -14.41 19.84
N ALA A 142 1.98 -14.70 20.91
CA ALA A 142 2.43 -15.57 22.00
C ALA A 142 2.80 -17.00 21.54
N ASN A 143 2.32 -17.44 20.36
CA ASN A 143 2.62 -18.74 19.77
C ASN A 143 3.74 -18.67 18.73
N GLY A 144 4.40 -17.51 18.58
CA GLY A 144 5.47 -17.30 17.61
C GLY A 144 4.98 -17.11 16.17
N LYS A 145 3.67 -16.96 15.95
CA LYS A 145 3.10 -16.76 14.60
C LYS A 145 3.12 -15.27 14.25
N PHE A 146 3.55 -14.93 13.04
CA PHE A 146 3.49 -13.55 12.55
C PHE A 146 2.05 -13.06 12.47
N GLN A 147 1.86 -11.83 12.95
CA GLN A 147 0.66 -11.02 12.78
C GLN A 147 1.05 -9.65 12.25
N ALA A 148 0.15 -9.05 11.46
CA ALA A 148 0.32 -7.70 10.93
C ALA A 148 -0.87 -6.84 11.33
N THR A 149 -0.63 -5.57 11.63
CA THR A 149 -1.67 -4.59 11.96
C THR A 149 -1.32 -3.25 11.33
N ALA A 150 -2.26 -2.65 10.62
CA ALA A 150 -2.12 -1.34 10.02
C ALA A 150 -2.66 -0.24 10.96
N HIS A 151 -1.96 0.89 10.99
CA HIS A 151 -2.29 2.08 11.77
C HIS A 151 -2.23 3.34 10.91
#